data_AF-A0AAW8B7H6-F1
#
_entry.id   AF-A0AAW8B7H6-F1
#
_cell.length_a   1.000
_cell.length_b   1.000
_cell.length_c   1.000
_cell.angle_alpha   90.00
_cell.angle_beta   90.00
_cell.angle_gamma   90.00
#
_symmetry.space_group_name_H-M   'P 1'
#
loop_
_entity.id
_entity.type
_entity.pdbx_description
1 polymer ?
#
loop_
_entity_poly.entity_id
_entity_poly.type
_entity_poly.pdbx_seq_one_letter_code
_entity_poly.pdbx_strand_id
1 'polypeptide(L)'
;MITDSFSIKRYFSLLFVLLFMFSGAQKKFTIVLDAGHGGSDHGANRFYGDLGTVREKDVTLAITLKLGRMLEKNKDYKVIYTRKIDEFPSLTDRTTLANRSKADLFISIHVNASTKSAPYGTETFVQGPDQNKTNLEVAKAENDVIFLDEKDRETFATYDPKSPESLIALKIQQSKYLETSLLFGSYVEGNFVKKDNRFSRGVKQQNLHVLRLNAMPSVLIETGFVSNYDEAAYLASDKGQNQVAESIYDAIVSYKKAIERNGSVPVQPKEIEKPEEKALKNDFRILLMSAPIKYNSGDPALKGLNYILTIKENDLYKYYYSVTNLASVRDNNLKSAKDAGFRNATSISFIPNQKLGTGYYTLELAVSDQKLSANSYMLNTLKDVIRTKEKGKFYYTYGKFSSLEEAVKTQKDLDEKGIKNTVIQKNSR
;
A
#
# COMPACT_ATOMS: atom_id res chain seq x y z
N MET A 1 -78.98 13.12 -2.66
CA MET A 1 -78.05 12.60 -1.62
C MET A 1 -77.53 11.25 -2.08
N ILE A 2 -76.37 11.22 -2.72
CA ILE A 2 -75.56 10.01 -2.89
C ILE A 2 -74.15 10.48 -2.53
N THR A 3 -73.71 10.14 -1.31
CA THR A 3 -72.35 10.41 -0.87
C THR A 3 -71.47 9.28 -1.36
N ASP A 4 -70.76 9.50 -2.46
CA ASP A 4 -69.65 8.65 -2.88
C ASP A 4 -68.53 8.78 -1.84
N SER A 5 -68.49 7.84 -0.89
CA SER A 5 -67.30 7.62 -0.06
C SER A 5 -66.22 6.98 -0.92
N PHE A 6 -65.62 7.78 -1.79
CA PHE A 6 -64.49 7.37 -2.63
C PHE A 6 -63.34 6.97 -1.69
N SER A 7 -63.05 5.67 -1.69
CA SER A 7 -62.18 5.00 -0.72
C SER A 7 -60.73 5.50 -0.77
N ILE A 8 -60.40 6.45 0.10
CA ILE A 8 -59.03 6.88 0.42
C ILE A 8 -58.13 5.68 0.77
N LYS A 9 -58.70 4.58 1.29
CA LYS A 9 -57.97 3.34 1.59
C LYS A 9 -57.41 2.65 0.35
N ARG A 10 -58.08 2.71 -0.81
CA ARG A 10 -57.56 2.11 -2.05
C ARG A 10 -56.33 2.83 -2.59
N TYR A 11 -56.28 4.16 -2.46
CA TYR A 11 -55.11 4.95 -2.84
C TYR A 11 -53.94 4.75 -1.88
N PHE A 12 -54.20 4.60 -0.57
CA PHE A 12 -53.16 4.24 0.40
C PHE A 12 -52.56 2.86 0.10
N SER A 13 -53.37 1.86 -0.26
CA SER A 13 -52.85 0.54 -0.65
C SER A 13 -52.07 0.57 -1.97
N LEU A 14 -52.49 1.37 -2.96
CA LEU A 14 -51.75 1.55 -4.22
C LEU A 14 -50.43 2.33 -4.03
N LEU A 15 -50.41 3.34 -3.15
CA LEU A 15 -49.20 4.07 -2.79
C LEU A 15 -48.21 3.18 -2.01
N PHE A 16 -48.72 2.30 -1.14
CA PHE A 16 -47.90 1.35 -0.39
C PHE A 16 -47.28 0.26 -1.29
N VAL A 17 -48.01 -0.17 -2.33
CA VAL A 17 -47.49 -1.11 -3.34
C VAL A 17 -46.46 -0.42 -4.27
N LEU A 18 -46.66 0.86 -4.62
CA LEU A 18 -45.66 1.62 -5.38
C LEU A 18 -44.37 1.89 -4.57
N LEU A 19 -44.48 2.09 -3.25
CA LEU A 19 -43.31 2.25 -2.37
C LEU A 19 -42.46 0.97 -2.25
N PHE A 20 -43.08 -0.21 -2.41
CA PHE A 20 -42.38 -1.51 -2.39
C PHE A 20 -41.78 -1.91 -3.74
N MET A 21 -42.08 -1.19 -4.84
CA MET A 21 -41.52 -1.45 -6.17
C MET A 21 -40.15 -0.81 -6.40
N PHE A 22 -39.62 -0.03 -5.44
CA PHE A 22 -38.20 0.30 -5.39
C PHE A 22 -37.41 -0.89 -4.81
N SER A 23 -37.47 -2.03 -5.50
CA SER A 23 -36.50 -3.10 -5.33
C SER A 23 -35.13 -2.52 -5.66
N GLY A 24 -34.34 -2.22 -4.62
CA GLY A 24 -33.04 -1.59 -4.74
C GLY A 24 -32.20 -2.30 -5.80
N ALA A 25 -31.70 -1.54 -6.79
CA ALA A 25 -30.78 -2.09 -7.77
C ALA A 25 -29.61 -2.74 -7.03
N GLN A 26 -29.48 -4.07 -7.14
CA GLN A 26 -28.39 -4.79 -6.51
C GLN A 26 -27.07 -4.19 -7.01
N LYS A 27 -26.25 -3.74 -6.07
CA LYS A 27 -24.95 -3.16 -6.37
C LYS A 27 -24.12 -4.18 -7.16
N LYS A 28 -23.65 -3.79 -8.35
CA LYS A 28 -22.77 -4.64 -9.17
C LYS A 28 -21.43 -4.86 -8.47
N PHE A 29 -20.92 -6.07 -8.58
CA PHE A 29 -19.57 -6.43 -8.16
C PHE A 29 -18.57 -5.89 -9.17
N THR A 30 -17.76 -4.92 -8.76
CA THR A 30 -16.85 -4.19 -9.65
C THR A 30 -15.49 -4.88 -9.68
N ILE A 31 -15.03 -5.26 -10.86
CA ILE A 31 -13.78 -6.00 -11.08
C ILE A 31 -12.89 -5.17 -11.98
N VAL A 32 -11.64 -4.98 -11.56
CA VAL A 32 -10.59 -4.40 -12.41
C VAL A 32 -9.76 -5.53 -12.96
N LEU A 33 -9.70 -5.62 -14.28
CA LEU A 33 -8.86 -6.55 -15.02
C LEU A 33 -7.66 -5.81 -15.57
N ASP A 34 -6.49 -6.27 -15.17
CA ASP A 34 -5.21 -5.73 -15.56
C ASP A 34 -4.48 -6.71 -16.48
N ALA A 35 -4.23 -6.29 -17.71
CA ALA A 35 -3.41 -7.05 -18.65
C ALA A 35 -1.94 -6.60 -18.46
N GLY A 36 -1.09 -7.50 -17.96
CA GLY A 36 0.34 -7.25 -17.74
C GLY A 36 1.04 -6.65 -18.97
N HIS A 37 2.02 -5.78 -18.73
CA HIS A 37 2.84 -5.12 -19.76
C HIS A 37 2.01 -4.32 -20.79
N GLY A 38 2.54 -4.11 -22.01
CA GLY A 38 1.88 -3.43 -23.12
C GLY A 38 2.74 -2.33 -23.76
N GLY A 39 2.43 -1.97 -25.01
CA GLY A 39 3.19 -0.96 -25.75
C GLY A 39 4.64 -1.39 -25.96
N SER A 40 5.59 -0.55 -25.53
CA SER A 40 7.03 -0.83 -25.60
C SER A 40 7.50 -1.90 -24.62
N ASP A 41 6.71 -2.18 -23.58
CA ASP A 41 6.96 -3.26 -22.66
C ASP A 41 6.36 -4.56 -23.21
N HIS A 42 7.23 -5.44 -23.71
CA HIS A 42 6.84 -6.73 -24.26
C HIS A 42 6.59 -7.79 -23.18
N GLY A 43 6.99 -7.52 -21.94
CA GLY A 43 7.14 -8.54 -20.91
C GLY A 43 8.07 -9.66 -21.35
N ALA A 44 7.91 -10.82 -20.72
CA ALA A 44 8.58 -12.02 -21.13
C ALA A 44 8.23 -12.40 -22.57
N ASN A 45 9.23 -12.79 -23.35
CA ASN A 45 9.02 -13.21 -24.73
C ASN A 45 10.01 -14.28 -25.17
N ARG A 46 9.58 -15.13 -26.11
CA ARG A 46 10.42 -16.16 -26.68
C ARG A 46 10.02 -16.48 -28.11
N PHE A 47 11.02 -16.71 -28.95
CA PHE A 47 10.83 -17.21 -30.31
C PHE A 47 10.90 -18.74 -30.32
N TYR A 48 9.91 -19.35 -30.97
CA TYR A 48 9.88 -20.76 -31.32
C TYR A 48 9.66 -20.89 -32.84
N GLY A 49 10.31 -21.86 -33.48
CA GLY A 49 10.36 -21.93 -34.94
C GLY A 49 8.99 -22.05 -35.62
N ASP A 50 8.06 -22.73 -34.98
CA ASP A 50 6.70 -23.01 -35.47
C ASP A 50 5.63 -22.06 -34.89
N LEU A 51 5.82 -21.56 -33.66
CA LEU A 51 4.90 -20.60 -33.02
C LEU A 51 5.21 -19.13 -33.36
N GLY A 52 6.42 -18.84 -33.85
CA GLY A 52 6.93 -17.48 -33.96
C GLY A 52 7.28 -16.88 -32.60
N THR A 53 7.26 -15.55 -32.50
CA THR A 53 7.50 -14.84 -31.24
C THR A 53 6.24 -14.81 -30.39
N VAL A 54 6.26 -15.51 -29.26
CA VAL A 54 5.23 -15.40 -28.22
C VAL A 54 5.66 -14.31 -27.25
N ARG A 55 4.83 -13.28 -27.07
CA ARG A 55 5.07 -12.19 -26.12
C ARG A 55 3.99 -12.20 -25.04
N GLU A 56 4.42 -11.99 -23.82
CA GLU A 56 3.54 -11.90 -22.66
C GLU A 56 2.46 -10.84 -22.86
N LYS A 57 2.82 -9.62 -23.30
CA LYS A 57 1.84 -8.54 -23.49
C LYS A 57 0.67 -8.90 -24.41
N ASP A 58 0.90 -9.78 -25.39
CA ASP A 58 -0.09 -10.20 -26.38
C ASP A 58 -1.01 -11.27 -25.77
N VAL A 59 -0.42 -12.24 -25.07
CA VAL A 59 -1.12 -13.31 -24.35
C VAL A 59 -2.00 -12.74 -23.23
N THR A 60 -1.45 -11.86 -22.40
CA THR A 60 -2.17 -11.26 -21.27
C THR A 60 -3.36 -10.43 -21.73
N LEU A 61 -3.20 -9.65 -22.81
CA LEU A 61 -4.30 -8.89 -23.42
C LEU A 61 -5.40 -9.82 -23.94
N ALA A 62 -5.02 -10.88 -24.66
CA ALA A 62 -5.97 -11.81 -25.24
C ALA A 62 -6.82 -12.51 -24.16
N ILE A 63 -6.17 -13.03 -23.11
CA ILE A 63 -6.85 -13.67 -21.97
C ILE A 63 -7.75 -12.66 -21.26
N THR A 64 -7.25 -11.45 -20.98
CA THR A 64 -8.00 -10.39 -20.29
C THR A 64 -9.26 -10.00 -21.05
N LEU A 65 -9.17 -9.82 -22.36
CA LEU A 65 -10.34 -9.49 -23.19
C LEU A 65 -11.36 -10.63 -23.24
N LYS A 66 -10.91 -11.89 -23.30
CA LYS A 66 -11.80 -13.07 -23.24
C LYS A 66 -12.53 -13.14 -21.91
N LEU A 67 -11.81 -13.05 -20.79
CA LEU A 67 -12.37 -13.03 -19.44
C LEU A 67 -13.39 -11.89 -19.28
N GLY A 68 -13.01 -10.68 -19.68
CA GLY A 68 -13.90 -9.54 -19.53
C GLY A 68 -15.18 -9.66 -20.38
N ARG A 69 -15.12 -10.21 -21.60
CA ARG A 69 -16.33 -10.51 -22.39
C ARG A 69 -17.26 -11.52 -21.70
N MET A 70 -16.71 -12.49 -20.96
CA MET A 70 -17.52 -13.44 -20.19
C MET A 70 -18.22 -12.75 -19.02
N LEU A 71 -17.50 -11.88 -18.29
CA LEU A 71 -18.04 -11.12 -17.16
C LEU A 71 -19.09 -10.08 -17.61
N GLU A 72 -18.85 -9.37 -18.72
CA GLU A 72 -19.76 -8.35 -19.26
C GLU A 72 -21.13 -8.91 -19.68
N LYS A 73 -21.23 -10.22 -19.98
CA LYS A 73 -22.51 -10.90 -20.25
C LYS A 73 -23.37 -11.06 -19.00
N ASN A 74 -22.78 -11.01 -17.81
CA ASN A 74 -23.50 -11.17 -16.56
C ASN A 74 -23.71 -9.79 -15.89
N LYS A 75 -24.98 -9.43 -15.67
CA LYS A 75 -25.39 -8.11 -15.17
C LYS A 75 -24.94 -7.83 -13.74
N ASP A 76 -24.55 -8.86 -12.99
CA ASP A 76 -24.03 -8.74 -11.63
C ASP A 76 -22.64 -8.11 -11.57
N TYR A 77 -21.90 -8.07 -12.70
CA TYR A 77 -20.54 -7.56 -12.75
C TYR A 77 -20.45 -6.20 -13.43
N LYS A 78 -19.51 -5.39 -12.94
CA LYS A 78 -19.00 -4.19 -13.62
C LYS A 78 -17.52 -4.42 -13.91
N VAL A 79 -17.14 -4.48 -15.18
CA VAL A 79 -15.75 -4.74 -15.59
C VAL A 79 -15.06 -3.43 -15.95
N ILE A 80 -13.85 -3.25 -15.44
CA ILE A 80 -12.97 -2.11 -15.76
C ILE A 80 -11.64 -2.71 -16.22
N TYR A 81 -11.10 -2.20 -17.32
CA TYR A 81 -9.84 -2.67 -17.89
C TYR A 81 -8.76 -1.60 -17.66
N THR A 82 -7.54 -2.02 -17.32
CA THR A 82 -6.39 -1.09 -17.32
C THR A 82 -5.95 -0.75 -18.74
N ARG A 83 -6.08 -1.70 -19.68
CA ARG A 83 -5.96 -1.50 -21.13
C ARG A 83 -6.85 -2.46 -21.90
N LYS A 84 -7.33 -2.03 -23.08
CA LYS A 84 -8.07 -2.88 -24.04
C LYS A 84 -7.35 -3.04 -25.39
N ILE A 85 -6.22 -2.37 -25.55
CA ILE A 85 -5.36 -2.37 -26.73
C ILE A 85 -3.90 -2.54 -26.32
N ASP A 86 -3.00 -2.59 -27.30
CA ASP A 86 -1.56 -2.63 -27.06
C ASP A 86 -1.01 -1.22 -26.74
N GLU A 87 -1.19 -0.82 -25.50
CA GLU A 87 -0.65 0.41 -24.90
C GLU A 87 0.03 0.06 -23.58
N PHE A 88 0.98 0.89 -23.12
CA PHE A 88 1.61 0.72 -21.81
C PHE A 88 0.86 1.52 -20.74
N PRO A 89 0.08 0.88 -19.85
CA PRO A 89 -0.44 1.55 -18.67
C PRO A 89 0.61 1.51 -17.56
N SER A 90 0.97 2.70 -17.06
CA SER A 90 1.87 2.84 -15.91
C SER A 90 1.32 2.12 -14.69
N LEU A 91 2.19 1.63 -13.80
CA LEU A 91 1.80 0.94 -12.57
C LEU A 91 0.97 1.84 -11.65
N THR A 92 1.31 3.13 -11.58
CA THR A 92 0.56 4.12 -10.83
C THR A 92 -0.85 4.30 -11.40
N ASP A 93 -1.02 4.29 -12.72
CA ASP A 93 -2.34 4.45 -13.32
C ASP A 93 -3.20 3.19 -13.14
N ARG A 94 -2.60 1.98 -13.23
CA ARG A 94 -3.29 0.70 -12.92
C ARG A 94 -3.91 0.72 -11.52
N THR A 95 -3.11 1.06 -10.51
CA THR A 95 -3.53 1.08 -9.10
C THR A 95 -4.46 2.26 -8.79
N THR A 96 -4.22 3.44 -9.38
CA THR A 96 -5.09 4.62 -9.24
C THR A 96 -6.47 4.36 -9.83
N LEU A 97 -6.55 3.76 -11.02
CA LEU A 97 -7.81 3.37 -11.65
C LEU A 97 -8.59 2.41 -10.75
N ALA A 98 -7.92 1.37 -10.23
CA ALA A 98 -8.55 0.40 -9.35
C ALA A 98 -9.15 1.05 -8.11
N ASN A 99 -8.37 1.89 -7.43
CA ASN A 99 -8.79 2.58 -6.21
C ASN A 99 -9.93 3.58 -6.44
N ARG A 100 -9.81 4.42 -7.48
CA ARG A 100 -10.85 5.41 -7.83
C ARG A 100 -12.17 4.74 -8.23
N SER A 101 -12.10 3.56 -8.83
CA SER A 101 -13.29 2.82 -9.22
C SER A 101 -14.04 2.14 -8.07
N LYS A 102 -13.46 2.14 -6.84
CA LYS A 102 -13.96 1.41 -5.67
C LYS A 102 -14.21 -0.06 -6.00
N ALA A 103 -13.28 -0.68 -6.75
CA ALA A 103 -13.40 -2.07 -7.17
C ALA A 103 -13.46 -3.02 -5.97
N ASP A 104 -14.22 -4.10 -6.13
CA ASP A 104 -14.36 -5.17 -5.14
C ASP A 104 -13.29 -6.27 -5.33
N LEU A 105 -12.63 -6.31 -6.50
CA LEU A 105 -11.54 -7.23 -6.83
C LEU A 105 -10.63 -6.65 -7.93
N PHE A 106 -9.32 -6.78 -7.76
CA PHE A 106 -8.30 -6.48 -8.76
C PHE A 106 -7.60 -7.77 -9.21
N ILE A 107 -7.48 -7.98 -10.52
CA ILE A 107 -6.84 -9.17 -11.10
C ILE A 107 -5.84 -8.71 -12.15
N SER A 108 -4.56 -8.99 -11.91
CA SER A 108 -3.50 -8.80 -12.90
C SER A 108 -3.12 -10.13 -13.53
N ILE A 109 -3.08 -10.20 -14.86
CA ILE A 109 -2.81 -11.41 -15.63
C ILE A 109 -1.44 -11.28 -16.29
N HIS A 110 -0.57 -12.26 -16.03
CA HIS A 110 0.82 -12.32 -16.45
C HIS A 110 1.20 -13.71 -16.99
N VAL A 111 2.39 -13.78 -17.60
CA VAL A 111 3.02 -15.01 -18.08
C VAL A 111 4.48 -15.05 -17.67
N ASN A 112 4.82 -15.97 -16.79
CA ASN A 112 6.13 -16.08 -16.21
C ASN A 112 7.21 -16.47 -17.25
N ALA A 113 8.46 -16.31 -16.87
CA ALA A 113 9.61 -16.84 -17.59
C ALA A 113 10.72 -17.29 -16.65
N SER A 114 11.58 -18.15 -17.18
CA SER A 114 12.83 -18.53 -16.54
C SER A 114 13.96 -18.53 -17.56
N THR A 115 15.19 -18.35 -17.07
CA THR A 115 16.42 -18.58 -17.85
C THR A 115 16.52 -20.03 -18.34
N LYS A 116 15.82 -20.97 -17.69
CA LYS A 116 15.70 -22.37 -18.11
C LYS A 116 14.36 -22.61 -18.80
N SER A 117 14.32 -23.54 -19.76
CA SER A 117 13.07 -23.96 -20.42
C SER A 117 12.25 -24.97 -19.61
N ALA A 118 12.84 -25.57 -18.58
CA ALA A 118 12.21 -26.64 -17.80
C ALA A 118 11.04 -26.17 -16.88
N PRO A 119 11.08 -25.00 -16.22
CA PRO A 119 9.97 -24.55 -15.37
C PRO A 119 8.65 -24.41 -16.12
N TYR A 120 7.57 -24.89 -15.52
CA TYR A 120 6.20 -24.87 -16.06
C TYR A 120 5.18 -24.77 -14.93
N GLY A 121 3.91 -24.53 -15.30
CA GLY A 121 2.78 -24.48 -14.39
C GLY A 121 2.35 -23.08 -14.00
N THR A 122 1.24 -22.98 -13.29
CA THR A 122 0.61 -21.73 -12.86
C THR A 122 1.07 -21.33 -11.47
N GLU A 123 1.05 -20.03 -11.18
CA GLU A 123 1.15 -19.52 -9.82
C GLU A 123 0.33 -18.26 -9.64
N THR A 124 -0.21 -18.07 -8.44
CA THR A 124 -0.96 -16.86 -8.10
C THR A 124 -0.28 -16.14 -6.96
N PHE A 125 0.03 -14.87 -7.13
CA PHE A 125 0.64 -14.01 -6.13
C PHE A 125 -0.39 -13.09 -5.48
N VAL A 126 -0.28 -12.95 -4.16
CA VAL A 126 -0.98 -11.95 -3.35
C VAL A 126 0.05 -11.05 -2.67
N GLN A 127 -0.36 -9.84 -2.30
CA GLN A 127 0.55 -8.91 -1.64
C GLN A 127 0.99 -9.46 -0.27
N GLY A 128 2.29 -9.59 -0.06
CA GLY A 128 2.86 -10.22 1.13
C GLY A 128 4.36 -9.97 1.31
N PRO A 129 4.97 -10.30 2.47
CA PRO A 129 6.41 -10.21 2.62
C PRO A 129 7.08 -11.35 1.84
N ASP A 130 8.22 -11.10 1.22
CA ASP A 130 8.99 -12.11 0.47
C ASP A 130 9.34 -13.31 1.36
N GLN A 131 8.60 -14.42 1.24
CA GLN A 131 8.81 -15.60 2.06
C GLN A 131 9.89 -16.54 1.48
N ASN A 132 10.23 -16.44 0.19
CA ASN A 132 11.04 -17.45 -0.51
C ASN A 132 12.03 -16.83 -1.51
N LYS A 133 13.32 -17.18 -1.37
CA LYS A 133 14.42 -16.73 -2.26
C LYS A 133 14.22 -17.15 -3.73
N THR A 134 13.51 -18.24 -4.00
CA THR A 134 13.27 -18.77 -5.35
C THR A 134 12.33 -17.88 -6.19
N ASN A 135 11.51 -17.02 -5.58
CA ASN A 135 10.54 -16.18 -6.29
C ASN A 135 11.04 -14.74 -6.50
N LEU A 136 12.28 -14.43 -6.09
CA LEU A 136 12.86 -13.10 -6.21
C LEU A 136 12.99 -12.67 -7.68
N GLU A 137 13.16 -13.62 -8.61
CA GLU A 137 13.26 -13.34 -10.04
C GLU A 137 11.96 -12.76 -10.60
N VAL A 138 10.80 -13.31 -10.23
CA VAL A 138 9.49 -12.79 -10.63
C VAL A 138 9.30 -11.36 -10.08
N ALA A 139 9.55 -11.15 -8.79
CA ALA A 139 9.41 -9.81 -8.21
C ALA A 139 10.34 -8.78 -8.86
N LYS A 140 11.54 -9.17 -9.31
CA LYS A 140 12.42 -8.27 -10.07
C LYS A 140 11.84 -7.99 -11.45
N ALA A 141 11.51 -9.03 -12.21
CA ALA A 141 10.95 -8.89 -13.56
C ALA A 141 9.71 -7.99 -13.57
N GLU A 142 8.78 -8.21 -12.64
CA GLU A 142 7.53 -7.45 -12.57
C GLU A 142 7.70 -6.05 -11.99
N ASN A 143 8.70 -5.82 -11.14
CA ASN A 143 8.92 -4.50 -10.54
C ASN A 143 9.84 -3.61 -11.40
N ASP A 144 10.67 -4.18 -12.28
CA ASP A 144 11.62 -3.42 -13.11
C ASP A 144 10.91 -2.53 -14.16
N VAL A 145 9.63 -2.74 -14.41
CA VAL A 145 8.82 -1.90 -15.33
C VAL A 145 8.67 -0.45 -14.85
N ILE A 146 8.97 -0.14 -13.57
CA ILE A 146 8.95 1.23 -13.02
C ILE A 146 9.92 2.19 -13.74
N PHE A 147 10.93 1.67 -14.44
CA PHE A 147 11.92 2.49 -15.14
C PHE A 147 11.41 2.99 -16.51
N LEU A 148 10.26 2.50 -16.97
CA LEU A 148 9.68 2.84 -18.27
C LEU A 148 8.83 4.11 -18.25
N ASP A 149 8.42 4.57 -17.07
CA ASP A 149 7.58 5.76 -16.88
C ASP A 149 8.17 6.68 -15.79
N GLU A 150 8.22 7.98 -16.05
CA GLU A 150 8.85 8.96 -15.16
C GLU A 150 8.10 9.08 -13.82
N LYS A 151 6.77 9.05 -13.87
CA LYS A 151 5.90 9.16 -12.68
C LYS A 151 5.98 7.89 -11.83
N ASP A 152 6.05 6.70 -12.42
CA ASP A 152 6.33 5.46 -11.72
C ASP A 152 7.72 5.49 -11.09
N ARG A 153 8.72 5.98 -11.82
CA ARG A 153 10.08 6.13 -11.29
C ARG A 153 10.09 7.06 -10.08
N GLU A 154 9.38 8.18 -10.08
CA GLU A 154 9.29 9.06 -8.91
C GLU A 154 8.47 8.45 -7.76
N THR A 155 7.32 7.86 -8.08
CA THR A 155 6.38 7.26 -7.12
C THR A 155 7.00 6.05 -6.41
N PHE A 156 7.82 5.26 -7.12
CA PHE A 156 8.44 4.04 -6.61
C PHE A 156 9.95 4.17 -6.31
N ALA A 157 10.67 5.19 -6.78
CA ALA A 157 12.07 5.45 -6.33
C ALA A 157 12.14 6.14 -4.96
N THR A 158 11.09 6.86 -4.58
CA THR A 158 10.95 7.39 -3.20
C THR A 158 10.46 6.33 -2.21
N TYR A 159 10.08 5.15 -2.71
CA TYR A 159 9.60 4.02 -1.92
C TYR A 159 10.79 3.19 -1.38
N ASP A 160 10.95 3.17 -0.07
CA ASP A 160 11.83 2.22 0.62
C ASP A 160 11.01 1.02 1.13
N PRO A 161 11.19 -0.22 0.63
CA PRO A 161 10.51 -1.41 1.13
C PRO A 161 10.78 -1.72 2.60
N LYS A 162 11.77 -1.07 3.21
CA LYS A 162 12.13 -1.17 4.62
C LYS A 162 11.67 0.03 5.44
N SER A 163 11.01 1.01 4.82
CA SER A 163 10.38 2.12 5.54
C SER A 163 9.12 1.64 6.28
N PRO A 164 8.83 2.18 7.47
CA PRO A 164 7.62 1.81 8.21
C PRO A 164 6.36 2.23 7.50
N GLU A 165 6.32 3.34 6.75
CA GLU A 165 5.14 3.78 5.99
C GLU A 165 4.74 2.71 4.96
N SER A 166 5.73 2.16 4.27
CA SER A 166 5.57 1.06 3.32
C SER A 166 5.20 -0.24 4.02
N LEU A 167 5.83 -0.54 5.16
CA LEU A 167 5.50 -1.70 5.98
C LEU A 167 4.10 -1.62 6.61
N ILE A 168 3.61 -0.41 6.90
CA ILE A 168 2.30 -0.14 7.50
C ILE A 168 1.20 -0.18 6.45
N ALA A 169 1.38 0.47 5.29
CA ALA A 169 0.48 0.29 4.15
C ALA A 169 0.38 -1.19 3.75
N LEU A 170 1.53 -1.88 3.70
CA LEU A 170 1.61 -3.33 3.50
C LEU A 170 0.87 -4.12 4.59
N LYS A 171 1.06 -3.81 5.88
CA LYS A 171 0.37 -4.48 7.00
C LYS A 171 -1.13 -4.19 7.06
N ILE A 172 -1.57 -2.99 6.70
CA ILE A 172 -3.00 -2.60 6.63
C ILE A 172 -3.67 -3.32 5.45
N GLN A 173 -3.02 -3.35 4.29
CA GLN A 173 -3.51 -4.11 3.14
C GLN A 173 -3.53 -5.61 3.44
N GLN A 174 -2.47 -6.14 4.06
CA GLN A 174 -2.41 -7.54 4.49
C GLN A 174 -3.53 -7.85 5.49
N SER A 175 -3.71 -7.04 6.53
CA SER A 175 -4.72 -7.33 7.57
C SER A 175 -6.17 -7.25 7.07
N LYS A 176 -6.47 -6.49 6.01
CA LYS A 176 -7.85 -6.33 5.50
C LYS A 176 -8.18 -7.19 4.29
N TYR A 177 -7.23 -7.40 3.38
CA TYR A 177 -7.50 -8.02 2.07
C TYR A 177 -6.71 -9.30 1.80
N LEU A 178 -5.77 -9.69 2.66
CA LEU A 178 -4.94 -10.88 2.43
C LEU A 178 -5.78 -12.15 2.39
N GLU A 179 -6.65 -12.38 3.38
CA GLU A 179 -7.45 -13.61 3.46
C GLU A 179 -8.36 -13.78 2.23
N THR A 180 -9.00 -12.70 1.79
CA THR A 180 -9.87 -12.70 0.61
C THR A 180 -9.10 -12.82 -0.69
N SER A 181 -7.89 -12.24 -0.78
CA SER A 181 -7.00 -12.41 -1.93
C SER A 181 -6.45 -13.85 -2.00
N LEU A 182 -6.08 -14.44 -0.86
CA LEU A 182 -5.66 -15.84 -0.75
C LEU A 182 -6.81 -16.80 -1.12
N LEU A 183 -8.03 -16.50 -0.65
CA LEU A 183 -9.22 -17.27 -1.00
C LEU A 183 -9.48 -17.22 -2.51
N PHE A 184 -9.47 -16.04 -3.12
CA PHE A 184 -9.64 -15.90 -4.56
C PHE A 184 -8.54 -16.66 -5.34
N GLY A 185 -7.27 -16.46 -4.96
CA GLY A 185 -6.15 -17.19 -5.59
C GLY A 185 -6.28 -18.71 -5.46
N SER A 186 -6.83 -19.21 -4.35
CA SER A 186 -7.06 -20.65 -4.18
C SER A 186 -8.12 -21.21 -5.13
N TYR A 187 -9.15 -20.42 -5.47
CA TYR A 187 -10.13 -20.79 -6.49
C TYR A 187 -9.51 -20.80 -7.89
N VAL A 188 -8.67 -19.82 -8.21
CA VAL A 188 -7.94 -19.75 -9.48
C VAL A 188 -7.07 -20.97 -9.67
N GLU A 189 -6.14 -21.24 -8.74
CA GLU A 189 -5.24 -22.39 -8.83
C GLU A 189 -5.99 -23.72 -8.79
N GLY A 190 -7.07 -23.81 -7.99
CA GLY A 190 -7.92 -24.99 -7.93
C GLY A 190 -8.61 -25.29 -9.26
N ASN A 191 -9.03 -24.27 -10.01
CA ASN A 191 -9.63 -24.43 -11.34
C ASN A 191 -8.58 -24.85 -12.38
N PHE A 192 -7.39 -24.26 -12.36
CA PHE A 192 -6.29 -24.68 -13.24
C PHE A 192 -5.94 -26.17 -13.09
N VAL A 193 -5.89 -26.66 -11.86
CA VAL A 193 -5.66 -28.09 -11.59
C VAL A 193 -6.81 -28.96 -12.07
N LYS A 194 -8.05 -28.62 -11.69
CA LYS A 194 -9.21 -29.51 -11.87
C LYS A 194 -9.83 -29.47 -13.27
N LYS A 195 -9.81 -28.31 -13.93
CA LYS A 195 -10.44 -28.10 -15.24
C LYS A 195 -9.45 -28.22 -16.39
N ASP A 196 -8.27 -27.62 -16.22
CA ASP A 196 -7.31 -27.45 -17.31
C ASP A 196 -6.15 -28.45 -17.23
N ASN A 197 -6.09 -29.27 -16.17
CA ASN A 197 -5.01 -30.22 -15.88
C ASN A 197 -3.63 -29.55 -15.86
N ARG A 198 -3.57 -28.29 -15.41
CA ARG A 198 -2.32 -27.53 -15.30
C ARG A 198 -1.67 -27.80 -13.94
N PHE A 199 -0.34 -27.79 -13.92
CA PHE A 199 0.41 -27.93 -12.67
C PHE A 199 0.37 -26.62 -11.88
N SER A 200 -0.26 -26.63 -10.71
CA SER A 200 -0.25 -25.47 -9.80
C SER A 200 0.99 -25.46 -8.92
N ARG A 201 1.68 -24.33 -8.90
CA ARG A 201 2.79 -24.02 -7.98
C ARG A 201 2.29 -23.30 -6.72
N GLY A 202 0.97 -23.18 -6.57
CA GLY A 202 0.28 -22.65 -5.40
C GLY A 202 0.09 -21.14 -5.38
N VAL A 203 -0.60 -20.70 -4.33
CA VAL A 203 -0.78 -19.27 -4.01
C VAL A 203 0.35 -18.80 -3.12
N LYS A 204 1.00 -17.70 -3.47
CA LYS A 204 2.21 -17.20 -2.83
C LYS A 204 2.08 -15.74 -2.44
N GLN A 205 2.76 -15.36 -1.37
CA GLN A 205 2.90 -13.98 -0.95
C GLN A 205 4.16 -13.38 -1.59
N GLN A 206 4.02 -12.21 -2.22
CA GLN A 206 5.13 -11.49 -2.84
C GLN A 206 4.93 -9.97 -2.77
N ASN A 207 6.04 -9.23 -2.73
CA ASN A 207 6.01 -7.77 -2.68
C ASN A 207 5.99 -7.11 -4.07
N LEU A 208 4.85 -7.14 -4.75
CA LEU A 208 4.69 -6.66 -6.13
C LEU A 208 4.10 -5.24 -6.16
N HIS A 209 4.70 -4.32 -6.93
CA HIS A 209 4.25 -2.92 -7.00
C HIS A 209 2.78 -2.80 -7.44
N VAL A 210 2.38 -3.58 -8.45
CA VAL A 210 1.00 -3.58 -8.98
C VAL A 210 -0.05 -4.02 -7.94
N LEU A 211 0.35 -4.83 -6.95
CA LEU A 211 -0.55 -5.27 -5.89
C LEU A 211 -0.52 -4.34 -4.67
N ARG A 212 0.61 -3.69 -4.39
CA ARG A 212 0.88 -2.98 -3.13
C ARG A 212 -0.01 -1.76 -2.84
N LEU A 213 -0.52 -1.08 -3.86
CA LEU A 213 -1.31 0.13 -3.67
C LEU A 213 -2.82 -0.10 -3.80
N ASN A 214 -3.25 -1.35 -3.96
CA ASN A 214 -4.65 -1.70 -4.13
C ASN A 214 -5.42 -1.65 -2.80
N ALA A 215 -6.49 -0.86 -2.77
CA ALA A 215 -7.40 -0.71 -1.65
C ALA A 215 -8.56 -1.73 -1.68
N MET A 216 -8.34 -2.90 -2.29
CA MET A 216 -9.28 -4.02 -2.43
C MET A 216 -8.51 -5.35 -2.50
N PRO A 217 -9.18 -6.52 -2.41
CA PRO A 217 -8.55 -7.81 -2.70
C PRO A 217 -7.90 -7.80 -4.09
N SER A 218 -6.65 -8.26 -4.16
CA SER A 218 -5.84 -8.13 -5.37
C SER A 218 -4.93 -9.35 -5.56
N VAL A 219 -4.88 -9.87 -6.79
CA VAL A 219 -3.98 -10.97 -7.17
C VAL A 219 -3.25 -10.67 -8.46
N LEU A 220 -2.05 -11.22 -8.61
CA LEU A 220 -1.35 -11.38 -9.89
C LEU A 220 -1.33 -12.87 -10.24
N ILE A 221 -1.75 -13.24 -11.43
CA ILE A 221 -1.87 -14.63 -11.89
C ILE A 221 -0.83 -14.86 -12.98
N GLU A 222 0.16 -15.70 -12.69
CA GLU A 222 1.05 -16.27 -13.69
C GLU A 222 0.40 -17.47 -14.33
N THR A 223 -0.01 -17.29 -15.58
CA THR A 223 -0.82 -18.29 -16.29
C THR A 223 -0.01 -19.47 -16.83
N GLY A 224 1.33 -19.38 -16.81
CA GLY A 224 2.28 -20.41 -17.27
C GLY A 224 3.65 -19.79 -17.51
N PHE A 225 4.54 -20.51 -18.21
CA PHE A 225 5.90 -20.04 -18.52
C PHE A 225 6.13 -19.88 -20.03
N VAL A 226 6.31 -18.66 -20.54
CA VAL A 226 6.63 -18.43 -21.97
C VAL A 226 8.00 -19.03 -22.37
N SER A 227 8.87 -19.28 -21.38
CA SER A 227 10.15 -19.95 -21.59
C SER A 227 10.02 -21.47 -21.82
N ASN A 228 8.89 -22.08 -21.49
CA ASN A 228 8.62 -23.49 -21.73
C ASN A 228 7.78 -23.66 -23.00
N TYR A 229 8.19 -24.57 -23.89
CA TYR A 229 7.56 -24.71 -25.20
C TYR A 229 6.10 -25.13 -25.13
N ASP A 230 5.77 -26.16 -24.33
CA ASP A 230 4.41 -26.68 -24.23
C ASP A 230 3.46 -25.63 -23.63
N GLU A 231 3.96 -24.88 -22.64
CA GLU A 231 3.25 -23.76 -22.02
C GLU A 231 3.05 -22.60 -23.00
N ALA A 232 4.07 -22.23 -23.77
CA ALA A 232 3.99 -21.18 -24.79
C ALA A 232 3.00 -21.56 -25.91
N ALA A 233 3.05 -22.80 -26.39
CA ALA A 233 2.10 -23.32 -27.39
C ALA A 233 0.65 -23.28 -26.86
N TYR A 234 0.46 -23.69 -25.61
CA TYR A 234 -0.83 -23.64 -24.94
C TYR A 234 -1.36 -22.20 -24.82
N LEU A 235 -0.55 -21.29 -24.28
CA LEU A 235 -0.92 -19.89 -24.03
C LEU A 235 -1.05 -19.05 -25.31
N ALA A 236 -0.36 -19.42 -26.39
CA ALA A 236 -0.52 -18.80 -27.70
C ALA A 236 -1.81 -19.27 -28.42
N SER A 237 -2.36 -20.44 -28.04
CA SER A 237 -3.54 -21.01 -28.68
C SER A 237 -4.84 -20.37 -28.19
N ASP A 238 -5.82 -20.21 -29.10
CA ASP A 238 -7.15 -19.70 -28.74
C ASP A 238 -7.84 -20.59 -27.67
N LYS A 239 -7.66 -21.91 -27.79
CA LYS A 239 -8.16 -22.90 -26.84
C LYS A 239 -7.60 -22.67 -25.44
N GLY A 240 -6.27 -22.58 -25.30
CA GLY A 240 -5.64 -22.38 -24.00
C GLY A 240 -6.02 -21.04 -23.36
N GLN A 241 -6.06 -19.97 -24.17
CA GLN A 241 -6.51 -18.66 -23.68
C GLN A 241 -7.98 -18.66 -23.22
N ASN A 242 -8.87 -19.37 -23.92
CA ASN A 242 -10.26 -19.51 -23.51
C ASN A 242 -10.39 -20.31 -22.21
N GLN A 243 -9.64 -21.42 -22.09
CA GLN A 243 -9.63 -22.25 -20.88
C GLN A 243 -9.13 -21.46 -19.65
N VAL A 244 -8.03 -20.73 -19.79
CA VAL A 244 -7.51 -19.87 -18.72
C VAL A 244 -8.54 -18.80 -18.33
N ALA A 245 -9.12 -18.10 -19.31
CA ALA A 245 -10.15 -17.10 -19.05
C ALA A 245 -11.38 -17.69 -18.35
N GLU A 246 -11.82 -18.89 -18.74
CA GLU A 246 -12.95 -19.58 -18.14
C GLU A 246 -12.65 -20.02 -16.70
N SER A 247 -11.46 -20.54 -16.43
CA SER A 247 -11.01 -20.90 -15.08
C SER A 247 -10.96 -19.70 -14.15
N ILE A 248 -10.51 -18.54 -14.63
CA ILE A 248 -10.54 -17.29 -13.83
C ILE A 248 -11.98 -16.79 -13.65
N TYR A 249 -12.83 -16.86 -14.67
CA TYR A 249 -14.25 -16.49 -14.57
C TYR A 249 -14.97 -17.33 -13.49
N ASP A 250 -14.80 -18.64 -13.49
CA ASP A 250 -15.41 -19.53 -12.50
C ASP A 250 -14.88 -19.29 -11.09
N ALA A 251 -13.60 -18.90 -10.97
CA ALA A 251 -13.02 -18.50 -9.70
C ALA A 251 -13.70 -17.22 -9.16
N ILE A 252 -13.98 -16.24 -10.03
CA ILE A 252 -14.68 -14.99 -9.66
C ILE A 252 -16.11 -15.31 -9.19
N VAL A 253 -16.82 -16.17 -9.91
CA VAL A 253 -18.18 -16.61 -9.54
C VAL A 253 -18.16 -17.31 -8.18
N SER A 254 -17.23 -18.23 -7.97
CA SER A 254 -17.07 -18.97 -6.71
C SER A 254 -16.71 -18.05 -5.55
N TYR A 255 -15.81 -17.10 -5.79
CA TYR A 255 -15.37 -16.12 -4.81
C TYR A 255 -16.50 -15.17 -4.39
N LYS A 256 -17.20 -14.55 -5.36
CA LYS A 256 -18.36 -13.69 -5.07
C LYS A 256 -19.40 -14.42 -4.21
N LYS A 257 -19.70 -15.67 -4.57
CA LYS A 257 -20.63 -16.51 -3.81
C LYS A 257 -20.13 -16.83 -2.40
N ALA A 258 -18.83 -17.05 -2.21
CA ALA A 258 -18.24 -17.34 -0.91
C ALA A 258 -18.30 -16.11 0.02
N ILE A 259 -17.96 -14.92 -0.48
CA ILE A 259 -18.04 -13.68 0.30
C ILE A 259 -19.49 -13.28 0.60
N GLU A 260 -20.44 -13.58 -0.29
CA GLU A 260 -21.87 -13.35 -0.04
C GLU A 260 -22.45 -14.31 1.02
N ARG A 261 -22.00 -15.57 1.07
CA ARG A 261 -22.51 -16.61 1.98
C ARG A 261 -22.02 -16.49 3.41
N ASN A 262 -20.78 -16.04 3.62
CA ASN A 262 -20.18 -16.00 4.96
C ASN A 262 -20.74 -14.89 5.87
N GLY A 263 -21.81 -14.18 5.48
CA GLY A 263 -22.39 -13.05 6.22
C GLY A 263 -21.47 -11.81 6.25
N SER A 264 -20.18 -12.01 6.01
CA SER A 264 -19.18 -11.01 5.65
C SER A 264 -19.20 -10.80 4.13
N VAL A 265 -20.30 -10.24 3.64
CA VAL A 265 -20.11 -9.18 2.65
C VAL A 265 -19.02 -8.31 3.29
N PRO A 266 -17.84 -8.03 2.69
CA PRO A 266 -17.27 -6.75 2.98
C PRO A 266 -18.41 -5.84 2.58
N VAL A 267 -19.18 -5.41 3.57
CA VAL A 267 -19.98 -4.23 3.49
C VAL A 267 -18.93 -3.29 2.94
N GLN A 268 -18.93 -3.07 1.62
CA GLN A 268 -18.65 -1.76 1.08
C GLN A 268 -19.39 -0.91 2.08
N PRO A 269 -18.64 -0.16 2.91
CA PRO A 269 -19.23 0.56 4.01
C PRO A 269 -20.53 1.09 3.43
N LYS A 270 -21.67 0.68 4.01
CA LYS A 270 -22.76 1.64 4.02
C LYS A 270 -22.01 2.88 4.44
N GLU A 271 -22.04 3.89 3.59
CA GLU A 271 -21.85 5.24 4.04
C GLU A 271 -23.01 5.44 5.06
N ILE A 272 -22.92 4.79 6.22
CA ILE A 272 -22.91 5.54 7.45
C ILE A 272 -21.85 6.56 7.09
N GLU A 273 -22.28 7.78 6.83
CA GLU A 273 -21.46 8.92 7.14
C GLU A 273 -20.91 8.60 8.54
N LYS A 274 -19.76 7.91 8.61
CA LYS A 274 -18.93 7.95 9.79
C LYS A 274 -18.75 9.45 9.89
N PRO A 275 -19.27 10.10 10.93
CA PRO A 275 -19.11 11.53 11.07
C PRO A 275 -17.64 11.77 10.77
N GLU A 276 -17.36 12.60 9.76
CA GLU A 276 -15.99 12.95 9.35
C GLU A 276 -15.19 13.01 10.64
N GLU A 277 -14.20 12.12 10.77
CA GLU A 277 -13.51 12.01 12.04
C GLU A 277 -12.90 13.37 12.31
N LYS A 278 -13.51 14.10 13.23
CA LYS A 278 -13.15 15.49 13.45
C LYS A 278 -11.74 15.48 13.97
N ALA A 279 -10.87 16.19 13.26
CA ALA A 279 -9.55 16.51 13.75
C ALA A 279 -9.65 17.00 15.19
N LEU A 280 -8.95 16.32 16.08
CA LEU A 280 -8.84 16.71 17.47
C LEU A 280 -8.06 18.03 17.52
N LYS A 281 -8.36 18.84 18.54
CA LYS A 281 -7.67 20.12 18.77
C LYS A 281 -6.16 19.95 18.94
N ASN A 282 -5.76 18.80 19.45
CA ASN A 282 -4.38 18.48 19.76
C ASN A 282 -3.81 17.48 18.75
N ASP A 283 -2.53 17.60 18.48
CA ASP A 283 -1.75 16.57 17.83
C ASP A 283 -1.39 15.47 18.83
N PHE A 284 -1.11 14.28 18.32
CA PHE A 284 -0.68 13.12 19.08
C PHE A 284 0.56 12.52 18.43
N ARG A 285 1.49 12.11 19.29
CA ARG A 285 2.70 11.36 18.91
C ARG A 285 2.85 10.16 19.83
N ILE A 286 3.46 9.08 19.35
CA ILE A 286 3.66 7.88 20.16
C ILE A 286 5.05 7.92 20.79
N LEU A 287 5.14 8.06 22.11
CA LEU A 287 6.38 7.90 22.83
C LEU A 287 6.77 6.42 22.79
N LEU A 288 7.83 6.09 22.05
CA LEU A 288 8.34 4.73 21.89
C LEU A 288 9.14 4.30 23.12
N MET A 289 10.09 5.16 23.52
CA MET A 289 11.00 4.91 24.62
C MET A 289 11.60 6.22 25.15
N SER A 290 12.22 6.14 26.33
CA SER A 290 13.12 7.17 26.87
C SER A 290 14.45 6.52 27.23
N ALA A 291 15.57 7.18 26.94
CA ALA A 291 16.90 6.65 27.19
C ALA A 291 17.87 7.72 27.71
N PRO A 292 18.82 7.37 28.60
CA PRO A 292 19.84 8.31 29.09
C PRO A 292 20.93 8.61 28.05
N ILE A 293 21.06 7.75 27.03
CA ILE A 293 22.05 7.86 25.96
C ILE A 293 21.29 7.99 24.63
N LYS A 294 21.79 8.88 23.76
CA LYS A 294 21.23 9.06 22.42
C LYS A 294 21.50 7.83 21.57
N TYR A 295 20.46 7.29 20.95
CA TYR A 295 20.54 6.25 19.93
C TYR A 295 20.98 6.89 18.62
N ASN A 296 21.83 6.17 17.87
CA ASN A 296 22.26 6.63 16.56
C ASN A 296 21.12 6.48 15.53
N SER A 297 21.15 7.29 14.47
CA SER A 297 20.14 7.25 13.40
C SER A 297 20.04 5.90 12.67
N GLY A 298 21.05 5.03 12.79
CA GLY A 298 21.06 3.66 12.26
C GLY A 298 20.95 2.56 13.32
N ASP A 299 20.61 2.90 14.58
CA ASP A 299 20.55 1.92 15.66
C ASP A 299 19.49 0.83 15.35
N PRO A 300 19.79 -0.48 15.52
CA PRO A 300 18.84 -1.55 15.30
C PRO A 300 17.50 -1.37 16.02
N ALA A 301 17.49 -0.74 17.20
CA ALA A 301 16.28 -0.49 17.98
C ALA A 301 15.36 0.57 17.35
N LEU A 302 15.88 1.43 16.47
CA LEU A 302 15.14 2.47 15.75
C LEU A 302 15.06 2.19 14.24
N LYS A 303 15.61 1.05 13.79
CA LYS A 303 15.72 0.68 12.38
C LYS A 303 14.34 0.40 11.79
N GLY A 304 14.07 1.01 10.64
CA GLY A 304 12.78 0.89 9.96
C GLY A 304 11.69 1.75 10.61
N LEU A 305 12.04 2.78 11.37
CA LEU A 305 11.15 3.82 11.85
C LEU A 305 11.60 5.20 11.32
N ASN A 306 10.90 5.73 10.33
CA ASN A 306 11.05 7.11 9.84
C ASN A 306 10.15 8.06 10.64
N TYR A 307 10.48 9.35 10.65
CA TYR A 307 9.79 10.39 11.44
C TYR A 307 9.82 10.18 12.95
N ILE A 308 10.96 9.70 13.47
CA ILE A 308 11.23 9.74 14.90
C ILE A 308 11.70 11.14 15.27
N LEU A 309 10.86 11.87 16.00
CA LEU A 309 11.30 13.08 16.66
C LEU A 309 12.00 12.73 17.97
N THR A 310 13.28 13.07 18.06
CA THR A 310 14.04 12.95 19.31
C THR A 310 14.01 14.27 20.07
N ILE A 311 13.49 14.25 21.28
CA ILE A 311 13.51 15.40 22.20
C ILE A 311 14.33 15.03 23.43
N LYS A 312 15.32 15.84 23.75
CA LYS A 312 16.07 15.76 25.02
C LYS A 312 15.35 16.60 26.07
N GLU A 313 14.90 15.97 27.15
CA GLU A 313 14.23 16.61 28.29
C GLU A 313 14.61 15.88 29.58
N ASN A 314 15.01 16.62 30.62
CA ASN A 314 15.45 16.07 31.91
C ASN A 314 16.55 15.00 31.77
N ASP A 315 17.57 15.30 30.97
CA ASP A 315 18.70 14.39 30.64
C ASP A 315 18.31 13.06 29.97
N LEU A 316 17.05 12.92 29.53
CA LEU A 316 16.58 11.77 28.78
C LEU A 316 16.27 12.15 27.33
N TYR A 317 16.71 11.29 26.41
CA TYR A 317 16.29 11.30 25.01
C TYR A 317 14.97 10.56 24.89
N LYS A 318 13.92 11.27 24.52
CA LYS A 318 12.59 10.74 24.26
C LYS A 318 12.36 10.63 22.76
N TYR A 319 11.92 9.46 22.33
CA TYR A 319 11.73 9.14 20.91
C TYR A 319 10.23 9.07 20.60
N TYR A 320 9.76 10.02 19.81
CA TYR A 320 8.36 10.14 19.43
C TYR A 320 8.15 9.72 17.98
N TYR A 321 7.24 8.80 17.76
CA TYR A 321 6.87 8.29 16.45
C TYR A 321 5.58 8.92 15.93
N SER A 322 5.64 9.40 14.69
CA SER A 322 4.51 9.95 13.92
C SER A 322 3.89 11.20 14.56
N VAL A 323 3.01 11.87 13.81
CA VAL A 323 2.18 12.97 14.29
C VAL A 323 0.82 12.90 13.61
N THR A 324 -0.25 13.03 14.38
CA THR A 324 -1.62 13.05 13.86
C THR A 324 -2.58 13.73 14.82
N ASN A 325 -3.61 14.36 14.29
CA ASN A 325 -4.73 14.90 15.07
C ASN A 325 -5.99 14.02 14.96
N LEU A 326 -5.91 12.82 14.37
CA LEU A 326 -7.02 11.88 14.27
C LEU A 326 -6.88 10.80 15.37
N ALA A 327 -7.96 10.54 16.10
CA ALA A 327 -7.99 9.54 17.17
C ALA A 327 -7.71 8.14 16.62
N SER A 328 -8.29 7.79 15.48
CA SER A 328 -8.10 6.50 14.82
C SER A 328 -6.66 6.28 14.39
N VAL A 329 -6.01 7.30 13.82
CA VAL A 329 -4.61 7.24 13.41
C VAL A 329 -3.71 7.14 14.63
N ARG A 330 -3.99 7.90 15.71
CA ARG A 330 -3.27 7.79 16.99
C ARG A 330 -3.34 6.37 17.55
N ASP A 331 -4.53 5.79 17.65
CA ASP A 331 -4.74 4.47 18.26
C ASP A 331 -4.07 3.37 17.42
N ASN A 332 -4.11 3.49 16.09
CA ASN A 332 -3.42 2.60 15.16
C ASN A 332 -1.88 2.72 15.28
N ASN A 333 -1.35 3.94 15.37
CA ASN A 333 0.08 4.17 15.57
C ASN A 333 0.55 3.59 16.91
N LEU A 334 -0.24 3.75 17.97
CA LEU A 334 0.05 3.20 19.30
C LEU A 334 0.09 1.67 19.27
N LYS A 335 -0.93 1.04 18.66
CA LYS A 335 -0.99 -0.40 18.48
C LYS A 335 0.23 -0.89 17.68
N SER A 336 0.53 -0.23 16.58
CA SER A 336 1.65 -0.57 15.70
C SER A 336 3.01 -0.49 16.41
N ALA A 337 3.22 0.53 17.26
CA ALA A 337 4.42 0.63 18.08
C ALA A 337 4.54 -0.54 19.08
N LYS A 338 3.43 -0.91 19.74
CA LYS A 338 3.42 -2.05 20.66
C LYS A 338 3.70 -3.38 19.95
N ASP A 339 3.07 -3.60 18.80
CA ASP A 339 3.27 -4.79 17.98
C ASP A 339 4.71 -4.88 17.42
N ALA A 340 5.37 -3.74 17.22
CA ALA A 340 6.78 -3.65 16.83
C ALA A 340 7.77 -3.90 17.98
N GLY A 341 7.30 -4.19 19.19
CA GLY A 341 8.12 -4.51 20.36
C GLY A 341 8.28 -3.39 21.38
N PHE A 342 7.78 -2.18 21.12
CA PHE A 342 7.72 -1.10 22.12
C PHE A 342 6.52 -1.31 23.03
N ARG A 343 6.56 -2.36 23.86
CA ARG A 343 5.44 -2.79 24.71
C ARG A 343 4.91 -1.68 25.62
N ASN A 344 5.79 -0.77 26.03
CA ASN A 344 5.50 0.37 26.89
C ASN A 344 5.19 1.67 26.11
N ALA A 345 5.01 1.60 24.79
CA ALA A 345 4.68 2.76 23.99
C ALA A 345 3.36 3.39 24.46
N THR A 346 3.29 4.72 24.44
CA THR A 346 2.12 5.48 24.87
C THR A 346 1.85 6.67 23.97
N SER A 347 0.58 7.05 23.81
CA SER A 347 0.20 8.24 23.05
C SER A 347 0.35 9.49 23.93
N ILE A 348 1.09 10.48 23.43
CA ILE A 348 1.29 11.78 24.08
C ILE A 348 0.62 12.86 23.25
N SER A 349 -0.16 13.72 23.91
CA SER A 349 -0.84 14.84 23.28
C SER A 349 0.05 16.08 23.27
N PHE A 350 0.04 16.81 22.15
CA PHE A 350 0.73 18.06 21.91
C PHE A 350 -0.26 19.10 21.44
N ILE A 351 -0.22 20.30 22.01
CA ILE A 351 -1.03 21.41 21.54
C ILE A 351 -0.26 22.09 20.41
N PRO A 352 -0.83 22.20 19.19
CA PRO A 352 -0.14 22.83 18.06
C PRO A 352 0.31 24.26 18.37
N ASN A 353 1.56 24.57 18.05
CA ASN A 353 2.20 25.87 18.29
C ASN A 353 2.19 26.32 19.75
N GLN A 354 2.10 25.37 20.70
CA GLN A 354 2.11 25.71 22.11
C GLN A 354 3.42 26.36 22.50
N LYS A 355 3.31 27.60 22.99
CA LYS A 355 4.43 28.29 23.63
C LYS A 355 4.64 27.75 25.03
N LEU A 356 5.89 27.50 25.40
CA LEU A 356 6.26 27.15 26.76
C LEU A 356 5.99 28.32 27.71
N GLY A 357 5.29 28.07 28.82
CA GLY A 357 5.07 29.08 29.86
C GLY A 357 6.34 29.46 30.60
N THR A 358 7.26 28.50 30.77
CA THR A 358 8.62 28.68 31.28
C THR A 358 9.59 27.82 30.47
N GLY A 359 10.83 28.29 30.29
CA GLY A 359 11.83 27.60 29.48
C GLY A 359 11.79 27.96 27.99
N TYR A 360 12.52 27.19 27.18
CA TYR A 360 12.64 27.33 25.72
C TYR A 360 13.23 26.04 25.11
N TYR A 361 13.00 25.84 23.82
CA TYR A 361 13.70 24.80 23.05
C TYR A 361 14.99 25.35 22.43
N THR A 362 16.02 24.51 22.33
CA THR A 362 17.26 24.77 21.59
C THR A 362 17.56 23.58 20.68
N LEU A 363 18.36 23.78 19.63
CA LEU A 363 18.90 22.69 18.83
C LEU A 363 20.32 22.38 19.28
N GLU A 364 20.55 21.18 19.83
CA GLU A 364 21.90 20.64 20.06
C GLU A 364 22.46 20.20 18.71
N LEU A 365 23.52 20.88 18.25
CA LEU A 365 24.15 20.66 16.95
C LEU A 365 25.25 19.60 17.02
N ALA A 366 26.05 19.63 18.09
CA ALA A 366 27.17 18.73 18.29
C ALA A 366 27.57 18.65 19.77
N VAL A 367 28.13 17.50 20.15
CA VAL A 367 28.81 17.28 21.43
C VAL A 367 30.18 16.68 21.16
N SER A 368 31.24 17.24 21.73
CA SER A 368 32.62 16.80 21.45
C SER A 368 33.53 16.93 22.67
N ASP A 369 34.50 16.03 22.82
CA ASP A 369 35.49 16.10 23.91
C ASP A 369 36.53 17.21 23.66
N GLN A 370 36.72 17.59 22.39
CA GLN A 370 37.59 18.69 21.97
C GLN A 370 36.78 19.84 21.39
N LYS A 371 37.28 21.07 21.54
CA LYS A 371 36.67 22.24 20.94
C LYS A 371 36.73 22.11 19.41
N LEU A 372 35.58 22.24 18.75
CA LEU A 372 35.49 22.31 17.28
C LEU A 372 36.34 23.48 16.74
N SER A 373 36.96 23.23 15.58
CA SER A 373 37.72 24.24 14.83
C SER A 373 36.83 25.44 14.48
N ALA A 374 37.40 26.65 14.56
CA ALA A 374 36.72 27.87 14.16
C ALA A 374 36.23 27.81 12.70
N ASN A 375 36.93 27.06 11.84
CA ASN A 375 36.58 26.89 10.42
C ASN A 375 35.58 25.76 10.16
N SER A 376 34.96 25.18 11.20
CA SER A 376 33.97 24.12 10.98
C SER A 376 32.79 24.64 10.15
N TYR A 377 32.32 23.83 9.20
CA TYR A 377 31.21 24.18 8.32
C TYR A 377 29.99 24.71 9.10
N MET A 378 29.64 24.06 10.21
CA MET A 378 28.53 24.44 11.08
C MET A 378 28.71 25.84 11.70
N LEU A 379 29.90 26.16 12.23
CA LEU A 379 30.17 27.47 12.84
C LEU A 379 30.30 28.60 11.80
N ASN A 380 30.70 28.28 10.57
CA ASN A 380 30.71 29.24 9.46
C ASN A 380 29.31 29.48 8.88
N THR A 381 28.45 28.46 8.91
CA THR A 381 27.09 28.52 8.36
C THR A 381 26.11 29.19 9.33
N LEU A 382 26.29 29.00 10.64
CA LEU A 382 25.41 29.51 11.68
C LEU A 382 26.13 30.55 12.54
N LYS A 383 25.64 31.79 12.53
CA LYS A 383 26.28 32.91 13.25
C LYS A 383 26.11 32.85 14.77
N ASP A 384 24.97 32.34 15.24
CA ASP A 384 24.57 32.43 16.67
C ASP A 384 24.66 31.09 17.40
N VAL A 385 25.73 30.33 17.16
CA VAL A 385 25.97 29.06 17.87
C VAL A 385 26.58 29.32 19.25
N ILE A 386 25.89 28.85 20.28
CA ILE A 386 26.35 28.92 21.67
C ILE A 386 27.18 27.68 21.99
N ARG A 387 28.37 27.89 22.54
CA ARG A 387 29.25 26.83 23.03
C ARG A 387 29.33 26.85 24.56
N THR A 388 28.99 25.74 25.20
CA THR A 388 29.21 25.54 26.65
C THR A 388 30.18 24.38 26.89
N LYS A 389 30.83 24.33 28.06
CA LYS A 389 31.69 23.21 28.48
C LYS A 389 31.19 22.66 29.81
N GLU A 390 30.78 21.40 29.81
CA GLU A 390 30.22 20.73 30.99
C GLU A 390 30.80 19.33 31.11
N LYS A 391 31.24 18.94 32.32
CA LYS A 391 31.81 17.61 32.61
C LYS A 391 32.89 17.16 31.60
N GLY A 392 33.71 18.11 31.15
CA GLY A 392 34.79 17.85 30.19
C GLY A 392 34.38 17.86 28.71
N LYS A 393 33.09 17.95 28.37
CA LYS A 393 32.58 17.96 26.99
C LYS A 393 32.13 19.34 26.55
N PHE A 394 32.32 19.66 25.28
CA PHE A 394 31.82 20.86 24.63
C PHE A 394 30.47 20.57 23.99
N TYR A 395 29.49 21.41 24.28
CA TYR A 395 28.15 21.37 23.68
C TYR A 395 27.96 22.58 22.77
N TYR A 396 27.41 22.35 21.59
CA TYR A 396 27.12 23.38 20.60
C TYR A 396 25.60 23.42 20.41
N THR A 397 24.99 24.56 20.74
CA THR A 397 23.54 24.74 20.67
C THR A 397 23.17 25.94 19.81
N TYR A 398 21.98 25.91 19.21
CA TYR A 398 21.52 26.96 18.31
C TYR A 398 20.05 27.28 18.51
N GLY A 399 19.76 28.58 18.43
CA GLY A 399 18.42 29.14 18.55
C GLY A 399 17.82 29.05 19.95
N LYS A 400 16.79 29.85 20.19
CA LYS A 400 15.91 29.74 21.36
C LYS A 400 14.48 29.85 20.85
N PHE A 401 13.76 28.74 20.87
CA PHE A 401 12.42 28.65 20.31
C PHE A 401 11.38 28.56 21.42
N SER A 402 10.27 29.26 21.23
CA SER A 402 9.22 29.33 22.25
C SER A 402 8.25 28.16 22.15
N SER A 403 8.15 27.55 20.97
CA SER A 403 7.30 26.38 20.68
C SER A 403 8.10 25.22 20.09
N LEU A 404 7.52 24.02 20.16
CA LEU A 404 8.12 22.82 19.60
C LEU A 404 8.13 22.87 18.07
N GLU A 405 7.08 23.42 17.47
CA GLU A 405 6.89 23.55 16.02
C GLU A 405 7.96 24.47 15.40
N GLU A 406 8.28 25.58 16.06
CA GLU A 406 9.39 26.46 15.65
C GLU A 406 10.74 25.71 15.67
N ALA A 407 10.97 24.91 16.70
CA ALA A 407 12.20 24.11 16.83
C ALA A 407 12.27 23.00 15.77
N VAL A 408 11.17 22.28 15.52
CA VAL A 408 11.07 21.23 14.49
C VAL A 408 11.27 21.81 13.09
N LYS A 409 10.64 22.95 12.79
CA LYS A 409 10.81 23.64 11.51
C LYS A 409 12.27 24.03 11.30
N THR A 410 12.88 24.65 12.31
CA THR A 410 14.28 25.07 12.23
C THR A 410 15.24 23.88 12.12
N GLN A 411 14.96 22.77 12.83
CA GLN A 411 15.71 21.52 12.69
C GLN A 411 15.71 21.02 11.24
N LYS A 412 14.54 21.02 10.58
CA LYS A 412 14.42 20.64 9.18
C LYS A 412 15.23 21.57 8.26
N ASP A 413 15.16 22.88 8.47
CA ASP A 413 15.93 23.87 7.71
C ASP A 413 17.46 23.66 7.86
N LEU A 414 17.92 23.18 9.02
CA LEU A 414 19.33 22.84 9.26
C LEU A 414 19.73 21.54 8.56
N ASP A 415 18.87 20.52 8.58
CA ASP A 415 19.10 19.26 7.87
C ASP A 415 19.24 19.51 6.35
N GLU A 416 18.41 20.37 5.78
CA GLU A 416 18.48 20.80 4.36
C GLU A 416 19.79 21.54 4.03
N LYS A 417 20.38 22.25 5.02
CA LYS A 417 21.70 22.91 4.90
C LYS A 417 22.88 21.95 5.17
N GLY A 418 22.62 20.67 5.35
CA GLY A 418 23.63 19.64 5.61
C GLY A 418 24.10 19.53 7.07
N ILE A 419 23.48 20.27 7.99
CA ILE A 419 23.75 20.18 9.43
C ILE A 419 22.80 19.12 10.02
N LYS A 420 23.22 17.86 9.90
CA LYS A 420 22.42 16.68 10.24
C LYS A 420 22.57 16.26 11.71
N ASN A 421 21.70 15.35 12.16
CA ASN A 421 21.73 14.69 13.47
C ASN A 421 21.53 15.65 14.67
N THR A 422 20.96 16.83 14.45
CA THR A 422 20.63 17.77 15.52
C THR A 422 19.59 17.19 16.47
N VAL A 423 19.54 17.66 17.72
CA VAL A 423 18.54 17.23 18.71
C VAL A 423 17.80 18.43 19.27
N ILE A 424 16.47 18.37 19.30
CA ILE A 424 15.68 19.37 20.02
C ILE A 424 15.85 19.12 21.52
N GLN A 425 16.35 20.09 22.24
CA GLN A 425 16.47 20.06 23.69
C GLN A 425 15.47 21.04 24.29
N LYS A 426 14.66 20.56 25.24
CA LYS A 426 13.76 21.39 26.04
C LYS A 426 14.50 21.80 27.31
N ASN A 427 14.73 23.11 27.46
CA ASN A 427 15.42 23.67 28.62
C ASN A 427 14.42 24.34 29.55
N SER A 428 14.54 24.07 30.85
CA SER A 428 13.90 24.86 31.89
C SER A 428 14.61 26.21 32.01
N ARG A 429 13.87 27.23 32.45
CA ARG A 429 14.45 28.55 32.76
C ARG A 429 15.34 28.50 33.99
#